data_AF-A0A2B4SFP8-F1
#
_entry.id   AF-A0A2B4SFP8-F1
#
_cell.length_a   1.000
_cell.length_b   1.000
_cell.length_c   1.000
_cell.angle_alpha   90.00
_cell.angle_beta   90.00
_cell.angle_gamma   90.00
#
_symmetry.space_group_name_H-M   'P 1'
#
loop_
_entity.id
_entity.type
_entity.pdbx_description
1 polymer ?
#
loop_
_entity_poly.entity_id
_entity_poly.type
_entity_poly.pdbx_seq_one_letter_code
_entity_poly.pdbx_strand_id
1 'polypeptide(L)'
;MLLVFHVMQVVVLARLVTKLQENAHAYRVSVGTSVTAVPLAEWTQKLLLPAAQCISNGFSCIQSTYFIPKDAVKIEAEGKLNGGDRAPYYIMDRRARLKHLKVGEKTVHINGKAPTGRYYVIVHFYQPNFLPFLGKVVISGQNAASTLLTFRYCPHVSGCRAIGTSQYREGMRESIYVGRQNDILVSIAIPEDKGVWIDYVLLVPISSFSPSLLDVKPIDITQDFIQDFGQRSFFLKESTSQFCLRSAFILTTRFNGGALSCNCDSLRAIKTGCQPFAIGELCVCPT
;
A
#
# COMPACT_ATOMS: atom_id res chain seq x y z
N MET A 1 27.63 -20.87 38.40
CA MET A 1 26.44 -20.00 38.45
C MET A 1 25.53 -20.42 37.31
N LEU A 2 24.63 -21.39 37.56
CA LEU A 2 23.68 -21.87 36.56
C LEU A 2 22.60 -20.80 36.34
N LEU A 3 22.57 -20.20 35.15
CA LEU A 3 21.41 -19.44 34.69
C LEU A 3 20.32 -20.44 34.29
N VAL A 4 19.34 -20.58 35.19
CA VAL A 4 18.09 -21.30 34.93
C VAL A 4 17.34 -20.53 33.85
N PHE A 5 17.35 -21.04 32.61
CA PHE A 5 16.39 -20.59 31.60
C PHE A 5 15.01 -21.12 32.00
N HIS A 6 14.18 -20.26 32.58
CA HIS A 6 12.74 -20.50 32.63
C HIS A 6 12.28 -20.70 31.19
N VAL A 7 11.68 -21.86 30.91
CA VAL A 7 11.09 -22.17 29.60
C VAL A 7 9.90 -21.24 29.42
N MET A 8 10.13 -20.02 28.94
CA MET A 8 9.07 -19.21 28.37
C MET A 8 8.56 -19.99 27.16
N GLN A 9 7.29 -20.40 27.20
CA GLN A 9 6.63 -20.95 26.03
C GLN A 9 6.65 -19.86 24.95
N VAL A 10 7.33 -20.13 23.84
CA VAL A 10 7.49 -19.20 22.72
C VAL A 10 6.95 -19.89 21.47
N VAL A 11 6.13 -19.18 20.71
CA VAL A 11 5.65 -19.62 19.40
C VAL A 11 6.59 -19.05 18.35
N VAL A 12 7.17 -19.93 17.54
CA VAL A 12 8.00 -19.54 16.40
C VAL A 12 7.09 -19.22 15.22
N LEU A 13 7.05 -17.95 14.80
CA LEU A 13 6.19 -17.50 13.71
C LEU A 13 7.04 -17.01 12.54
N ALA A 14 6.81 -17.63 11.38
CA ALA A 14 7.33 -17.11 10.12
C ALA A 14 6.35 -16.06 9.59
N ARG A 15 6.79 -14.80 9.48
CA ARG A 15 5.92 -13.75 8.95
C ARG A 15 5.75 -13.94 7.45
N LEU A 16 4.52 -14.17 7.02
CA LEU A 16 4.17 -14.31 5.62
C LEU A 16 4.21 -12.93 4.96
N VAL A 17 5.08 -12.74 3.97
CA VAL A 17 5.28 -11.46 3.30
C VAL A 17 5.09 -11.66 1.81
N THR A 18 3.99 -11.16 1.27
CA THR A 18 3.62 -11.47 -0.12
C THR A 18 4.36 -10.58 -1.10
N LYS A 19 5.01 -11.20 -2.08
CA LYS A 19 5.49 -10.52 -3.29
C LYS A 19 4.36 -10.60 -4.30
N LEU A 20 3.80 -9.45 -4.67
CA LEU A 20 2.72 -9.44 -5.65
C LEU A 20 3.35 -9.55 -7.05
N GLN A 21 3.12 -10.69 -7.68
CA GLN A 21 3.47 -10.97 -9.07
C GLN A 21 2.18 -11.26 -9.82
N GLU A 22 1.96 -10.57 -10.93
CA GLU A 22 0.81 -10.82 -11.80
C GLU A 22 1.15 -12.03 -12.69
N ASN A 23 1.02 -13.26 -12.16
CA ASN A 23 1.11 -14.51 -12.93
C ASN A 23 -0.07 -15.46 -12.66
N ALA A 24 -0.65 -16.01 -13.75
CA ALA A 24 -2.07 -16.31 -13.94
C ALA A 24 -2.74 -17.25 -12.93
N HIS A 25 -2.04 -18.06 -12.16
CA HIS A 25 -2.72 -19.10 -11.35
C HIS A 25 -2.08 -19.35 -9.99
N ALA A 26 -1.14 -18.48 -9.56
CA ALA A 26 -0.59 -18.55 -8.21
C ALA A 26 0.05 -17.21 -7.84
N TYR A 27 -0.50 -16.52 -6.83
CA TYR A 27 0.28 -15.54 -6.10
C TYR A 27 1.44 -16.29 -5.45
N ARG A 28 2.69 -16.02 -5.88
CA ARG A 28 3.87 -16.57 -5.21
C ARG A 28 4.01 -15.89 -3.86
N VAL A 29 3.43 -16.51 -2.85
CA VAL A 29 3.64 -16.12 -1.46
C VAL A 29 5.03 -16.59 -1.07
N SER A 30 5.94 -15.64 -0.92
CA SER A 30 7.21 -15.92 -0.26
C SER A 30 6.97 -15.78 1.25
N VAL A 31 7.56 -16.65 2.05
CA VAL A 31 7.67 -16.37 3.48
C VAL A 31 8.82 -15.39 3.64
N GLY A 32 8.64 -14.33 4.43
CA GLY A 32 9.71 -13.37 4.67
C GLY A 32 10.96 -14.09 5.18
N THR A 33 12.14 -13.53 4.92
CA THR A 33 13.44 -14.11 5.31
C THR A 33 13.70 -14.11 6.82
N SER A 34 12.71 -13.75 7.64
CA SER A 34 12.84 -13.69 9.10
C SER A 34 11.82 -14.58 9.80
N VAL A 35 12.34 -15.39 10.71
CA VAL A 35 11.57 -16.17 11.67
C VAL A 35 11.60 -15.42 12.99
N THR A 36 10.43 -15.10 13.55
CA THR A 36 10.34 -14.35 14.82
C THR A 36 9.79 -15.26 15.91
N ALA A 37 10.54 -15.39 16.99
CA ALA A 37 10.06 -15.96 18.24
C ALA A 37 9.10 -14.97 18.91
N VAL A 38 7.87 -15.39 19.17
CA VAL A 38 6.86 -14.58 19.86
C VAL A 38 6.51 -15.25 21.19
N PRO A 39 6.62 -14.56 22.34
CA PRO A 39 6.17 -15.11 23.61
C PRO A 39 4.72 -15.58 23.52
N LEU A 40 4.38 -16.75 24.10
CA LEU A 40 3.03 -17.30 23.99
C LEU A 40 1.95 -16.33 24.50
N ALA A 41 2.26 -15.55 25.54
CA ALA A 41 1.38 -14.52 26.09
C ALA A 41 1.10 -13.35 25.12
N GLU A 42 1.98 -13.11 24.15
CA GLU A 42 1.85 -12.05 23.14
C GLU A 42 1.36 -12.59 21.79
N TRP A 43 1.21 -13.91 21.67
CA TRP A 43 0.77 -14.54 20.44
C TRP A 43 -0.69 -14.21 20.14
N THR A 44 -0.95 -13.80 18.90
CA THR A 44 -2.31 -13.54 18.39
C THR A 44 -2.41 -13.95 16.93
N GLN A 45 -3.61 -14.31 16.47
CA GLN A 45 -3.87 -14.63 15.06
C GLN A 45 -3.56 -13.45 14.11
N LYS A 46 -3.55 -12.21 14.60
CA LYS A 46 -3.20 -11.01 13.82
C LYS A 46 -1.78 -11.05 13.28
N LEU A 47 -0.89 -11.84 13.88
CA LEU A 47 0.48 -12.06 13.40
C LEU A 47 0.56 -12.89 12.11
N LEU A 48 -0.52 -13.59 11.75
CA LEU A 48 -0.60 -14.41 10.54
C LEU A 48 -1.05 -13.62 9.30
N LEU A 49 -1.46 -12.36 9.47
CA LEU A 49 -1.96 -11.54 8.37
C LEU A 49 -0.82 -11.21 7.39
N PRO A 50 -0.93 -11.62 6.11
CA PRO A 50 0.08 -11.31 5.13
C PRO A 50 0.13 -9.82 4.82
N ALA A 51 1.33 -9.30 4.58
CA ALA A 51 1.54 -7.93 4.12
C ALA A 51 2.39 -7.92 2.85
N ALA A 52 2.01 -7.05 1.90
CA ALA A 52 2.73 -6.91 0.65
C ALA A 52 4.11 -6.28 0.88
N GLN A 53 5.17 -6.90 0.33
CA GLN A 53 6.52 -6.35 0.36
C GLN A 53 6.77 -5.37 -0.77
N CYS A 54 6.38 -5.76 -1.99
CA CYS A 54 6.61 -4.97 -3.18
C CYS A 54 5.75 -5.51 -4.32
N ILE A 55 5.60 -4.69 -5.35
CA ILE A 55 5.18 -5.14 -6.67
C ILE A 55 6.44 -5.59 -7.42
N SER A 56 6.34 -6.66 -8.22
CA SER A 56 7.49 -7.25 -8.90
C SER A 56 7.26 -7.60 -10.36
N ASN A 57 8.31 -7.52 -11.17
CA ASN A 57 8.35 -8.06 -12.54
C ASN A 57 8.95 -9.48 -12.59
N GLY A 58 8.63 -10.32 -11.61
CA GLY A 58 9.20 -11.65 -11.46
C GLY A 58 10.33 -11.69 -10.43
N PHE A 59 11.56 -11.36 -10.85
CA PHE A 59 12.73 -11.52 -9.97
C PHE A 59 13.01 -10.29 -9.10
N SER A 60 12.70 -9.09 -9.57
CA SER A 60 13.06 -7.84 -8.88
C SER A 60 11.83 -7.09 -8.37
N CYS A 61 11.97 -6.39 -7.24
CA CYS A 61 10.97 -5.42 -6.80
C CYS A 61 11.04 -4.18 -7.68
N ILE A 62 9.87 -3.64 -8.02
CA ILE A 62 9.73 -2.37 -8.73
C ILE A 62 9.40 -1.29 -7.70
N GLN A 63 10.10 -0.17 -7.78
CA GLN A 63 9.78 0.99 -6.95
C GLN A 63 8.50 1.65 -7.46
N SER A 64 7.41 1.44 -6.73
CA SER A 64 6.16 2.15 -6.96
C SER A 64 6.14 3.47 -6.19
N THR A 65 5.36 4.44 -6.68
CA THR A 65 5.15 5.74 -6.01
C THR A 65 3.68 5.92 -5.71
N TYR A 66 3.33 6.89 -4.87
CA TYR A 66 1.95 7.26 -4.61
C TYR A 66 1.52 8.47 -5.46
N PHE A 67 0.22 8.57 -5.76
CA PHE A 67 -0.32 9.80 -6.36
C PHE A 67 -0.39 10.92 -5.31
N ILE A 68 -0.06 12.15 -5.72
CA ILE A 68 -0.13 13.35 -4.90
C ILE A 68 -0.94 14.37 -5.70
N PRO A 69 -2.13 14.79 -5.23
CA PRO A 69 -2.89 15.87 -5.86
C PRO A 69 -2.06 17.15 -5.94
N LYS A 70 -2.22 17.94 -7.01
CA LYS A 70 -1.42 19.15 -7.25
C LYS A 70 -1.62 20.22 -6.17
N ASP A 71 -2.80 20.25 -5.58
CA ASP A 71 -3.23 21.17 -4.53
C ASP A 71 -3.03 20.61 -3.11
N ALA A 72 -2.49 19.39 -2.98
CA ALA A 72 -2.12 18.84 -1.69
C ALA A 72 -0.81 19.45 -1.19
N VAL A 73 -0.74 19.69 0.11
CA VAL A 73 0.45 20.23 0.77
C VAL A 73 1.27 19.06 1.30
N LYS A 74 2.46 18.85 0.72
CA LYS A 74 3.44 17.86 1.20
C LYS A 74 4.40 18.53 2.18
N ILE A 75 4.52 17.96 3.37
CA ILE A 75 5.42 18.41 4.45
C ILE A 75 6.37 17.26 4.75
N GLU A 76 7.61 17.39 4.30
CA GLU A 76 8.66 16.39 4.58
C GLU A 76 8.93 16.31 6.09
N ALA A 77 9.13 15.09 6.61
CA ALA A 77 9.32 14.88 8.04
C ALA A 77 10.75 15.22 8.50
N GLU A 78 11.72 15.13 7.60
CA GLU A 78 13.09 15.54 7.86
C GLU A 78 13.22 17.08 7.88
N GLY A 79 13.92 17.59 8.90
CA GLY A 79 14.23 19.00 8.98
C GLY A 79 15.36 19.37 8.02
N LYS A 80 15.22 20.51 7.32
CA LYS A 80 16.28 21.05 6.44
C LYS A 80 17.65 21.21 7.11
N LEU A 81 17.67 21.35 8.44
CA LEU A 81 18.88 21.61 9.24
C LEU A 81 19.48 20.38 9.90
N ASN A 82 18.67 19.37 10.26
CA ASN A 82 19.14 18.22 11.05
C ASN A 82 19.35 16.96 10.21
N GLY A 83 19.00 16.99 8.92
CA GLY A 83 18.98 15.81 8.07
C GLY A 83 17.93 14.80 8.53
N GLY A 84 17.65 13.79 7.69
CA GLY A 84 16.82 12.65 8.09
C GLY A 84 17.67 11.52 8.67
N ASP A 85 17.02 10.70 9.49
CA ASP A 85 17.55 9.42 9.93
C ASP A 85 17.76 8.48 8.73
N ARG A 86 18.66 7.51 8.92
CA ARG A 86 18.91 6.50 7.90
C ARG A 86 17.64 5.66 7.69
N ALA A 87 17.25 5.58 6.43
CA ALA A 87 16.17 4.70 5.99
C ALA A 87 16.39 3.23 6.41
N PRO A 88 15.30 2.48 6.65
CA PRO A 88 15.39 1.04 6.87
C PRO A 88 16.08 0.32 5.71
N TYR A 89 16.81 -0.76 6.00
CA TYR A 89 17.63 -1.46 5.00
C TYR A 89 16.85 -2.05 3.82
N TYR A 90 15.56 -2.29 3.98
CA TYR A 90 14.72 -2.98 3.01
C TYR A 90 14.03 -2.04 2.01
N ILE A 91 14.12 -0.71 2.20
CA ILE A 91 13.49 0.22 1.26
C ILE A 91 14.31 0.34 -0.02
N MET A 92 13.63 0.53 -1.15
CA MET A 92 14.29 0.63 -2.45
C MET A 92 14.94 2.02 -2.66
N ASP A 93 14.33 3.07 -2.11
CA ASP A 93 14.86 4.43 -2.20
C ASP A 93 15.99 4.66 -1.17
N ARG A 94 17.23 4.47 -1.59
CA ARG A 94 18.41 4.70 -0.73
C ARG A 94 18.68 6.18 -0.44
N ARG A 95 18.05 7.09 -1.16
CA ARG A 95 18.20 8.54 -0.97
C ARG A 95 17.16 9.09 -0.01
N ALA A 96 16.09 8.34 0.26
CA ALA A 96 15.06 8.74 1.21
C ALA A 96 15.69 9.11 2.56
N ARG A 97 15.30 10.29 3.03
CA ARG A 97 15.59 10.81 4.36
C ARG A 97 14.27 10.74 5.10
N LEU A 98 14.27 10.04 6.22
CA LEU A 98 13.06 9.78 7.00
C LEU A 98 13.27 10.32 8.41
N LYS A 99 12.19 10.53 9.14
CA LYS A 99 12.26 10.80 10.57
C LYS A 99 11.86 9.54 11.33
N HIS A 100 12.81 8.97 12.08
CA HIS A 100 12.56 7.76 12.87
C HIS A 100 12.19 8.15 14.29
N LEU A 101 10.96 7.79 14.70
CA LEU A 101 10.59 7.74 16.12
C LEU A 101 10.98 6.36 16.64
N LYS A 102 11.99 6.30 17.51
CA LYS A 102 12.47 5.07 18.13
C LYS A 102 11.60 4.70 19.35
N VAL A 103 11.70 3.45 19.79
CA VAL A 103 11.12 3.02 21.08
C VAL A 103 11.67 3.93 22.19
N GLY A 104 10.78 4.42 23.04
CA GLY A 104 11.06 5.44 24.06
C GLY A 104 10.81 6.89 23.62
N GLU A 105 10.78 7.17 22.31
CA GLU A 105 10.44 8.50 21.78
C GLU A 105 8.93 8.63 21.58
N LYS A 106 8.32 9.64 22.22
CA LYS A 106 6.85 9.78 22.25
C LYS A 106 6.28 10.58 21.09
N THR A 107 6.99 11.64 20.70
CA THR A 107 6.44 12.64 19.77
C THR A 107 7.51 13.17 18.84
N VAL A 108 7.14 13.38 17.58
CA VAL A 108 7.93 14.16 16.62
C VAL A 108 7.17 15.42 16.24
N HIS A 109 7.92 16.50 16.04
CA HIS A 109 7.41 17.78 15.59
C HIS A 109 7.98 18.12 14.21
N ILE A 110 7.10 18.43 13.28
CA ILE A 110 7.41 18.72 11.88
C ILE A 110 6.85 20.11 11.55
N ASN A 111 7.73 21.03 11.17
CA ASN A 111 7.32 22.37 10.73
C ASN A 111 6.88 22.32 9.28
N GLY A 112 5.76 22.95 8.96
CA GLY A 112 5.22 23.02 7.60
C GLY A 112 4.51 24.33 7.33
N LYS A 113 4.14 24.53 6.07
CA LYS A 113 3.31 25.64 5.63
C LYS A 113 2.09 25.14 4.89
N ALA A 114 0.89 25.57 5.26
CA ALA A 114 -0.35 25.16 4.61
C ALA A 114 -1.33 26.35 4.50
N PRO A 115 -2.01 26.53 3.35
CA PRO A 115 -3.06 27.53 3.22
C PRO A 115 -4.25 27.23 4.14
N THR A 116 -5.02 28.27 4.45
CA THR A 116 -6.30 28.11 5.15
C THR A 116 -7.24 27.18 4.40
N GLY A 117 -7.84 26.21 5.09
CA GLY A 117 -8.76 25.25 4.46
C GLY A 117 -9.05 24.02 5.30
N ARG A 118 -9.92 23.14 4.78
CA ARG A 118 -10.18 21.81 5.37
C ARG A 118 -9.40 20.74 4.63
N TYR A 119 -8.72 19.89 5.39
CA TYR A 119 -7.83 18.86 4.86
C TYR A 119 -8.09 17.52 5.53
N TYR A 120 -7.93 16.44 4.76
CA TYR A 120 -7.61 15.14 5.32
C TYR A 120 -6.10 15.04 5.53
N VAL A 121 -5.70 14.51 6.67
CA VAL A 121 -4.30 14.25 6.98
C VAL A 121 -3.95 12.84 6.53
N ILE A 122 -2.93 12.70 5.70
CA ILE A 122 -2.35 11.41 5.33
C ILE A 122 -0.89 11.41 5.76
N VAL A 123 -0.44 10.35 6.40
CA VAL A 123 0.97 10.17 6.75
C VAL A 123 1.54 9.02 5.94
N HIS A 124 2.69 9.25 5.32
CA HIS A 124 3.48 8.23 4.65
C HIS A 124 4.56 7.73 5.60
N PHE A 125 4.63 6.41 5.80
CA PHE A 125 5.47 5.80 6.83
C PHE A 125 5.97 4.40 6.45
N TYR A 126 6.98 3.95 7.20
CA TYR A 126 7.53 2.59 7.15
C TYR A 126 7.52 1.99 8.56
N GLN A 127 7.11 0.73 8.68
CA GLN A 127 6.93 0.06 9.97
C GLN A 127 7.00 -1.47 9.83
N PRO A 128 8.18 -2.08 9.79
CA PRO A 128 8.34 -3.51 9.59
C PRO A 128 8.40 -4.31 10.90
N ASN A 129 8.18 -3.69 12.07
CA ASN A 129 8.53 -4.32 13.35
C ASN A 129 7.30 -4.64 14.20
N PHE A 130 6.33 -3.72 14.26
CA PHE A 130 5.23 -3.83 15.21
C PHE A 130 3.91 -4.23 14.53
N LEU A 131 3.06 -4.92 15.28
CA LEU A 131 1.63 -5.07 14.93
C LEU A 131 0.95 -3.70 14.84
N PRO A 132 -0.21 -3.57 14.17
CA PRO A 132 -0.91 -2.31 14.06
C PRO A 132 -1.14 -1.62 15.42
N PHE A 133 -0.82 -0.34 15.51
CA PHE A 133 -1.06 0.50 16.68
C PHE A 133 -1.60 1.86 16.27
N LEU A 134 -2.25 2.54 17.21
CA LEU A 134 -2.78 3.89 17.02
C LEU A 134 -1.74 4.93 17.42
N GLY A 135 -1.55 5.92 16.56
CA GLY A 135 -0.91 7.18 16.89
C GLY A 135 -1.89 8.34 16.80
N LYS A 136 -1.47 9.50 17.27
CA LYS A 136 -2.25 10.74 17.25
C LYS A 136 -1.49 11.81 16.49
N VAL A 137 -2.16 12.47 15.56
CA VAL A 137 -1.61 13.61 14.83
C VAL A 137 -2.36 14.86 15.24
N VAL A 138 -1.61 15.89 15.64
CA VAL A 138 -2.13 17.20 16.03
C VAL A 138 -1.51 18.24 15.11
N ILE A 139 -2.33 19.10 14.52
CA ILE A 139 -1.84 20.24 13.74
C ILE A 139 -2.12 21.52 14.52
N SER A 140 -1.08 22.32 14.75
CA SER A 140 -1.22 23.59 15.45
C SER A 140 -2.12 24.56 14.69
N GLY A 141 -3.00 25.25 15.42
CA GLY A 141 -3.88 26.30 14.90
C GLY A 141 -4.73 26.89 16.03
N GLN A 142 -5.60 27.87 15.71
CA GLN A 142 -6.49 28.49 16.70
C GLN A 142 -7.41 27.49 17.42
N ASN A 143 -7.72 26.36 16.78
CA ASN A 143 -8.33 25.19 17.39
C ASN A 143 -7.51 23.97 16.99
N ALA A 144 -6.56 23.55 17.84
CA ALA A 144 -5.72 22.38 17.57
C ALA A 144 -6.61 21.14 17.35
N ALA A 145 -6.77 20.75 16.09
CA ALA A 145 -7.54 19.58 15.73
C ALA A 145 -6.64 18.36 15.74
N SER A 146 -7.13 17.27 16.33
CA SER A 146 -6.41 16.00 16.36
C SER A 146 -7.15 14.91 15.64
N THR A 147 -6.38 14.04 15.01
CA THR A 147 -6.90 12.85 14.32
C THR A 147 -6.08 11.63 14.73
N LEU A 148 -6.72 10.47 14.73
CA LEU A 148 -6.07 9.19 15.01
C LEU A 148 -5.54 8.59 13.71
N LEU A 149 -4.36 7.97 13.76
CA LEU A 149 -3.78 7.24 12.64
C LEU A 149 -3.44 5.82 13.04
N THR A 150 -3.85 4.86 12.22
CA THR A 150 -3.48 3.45 12.39
C THR A 150 -2.18 3.15 11.64
N PHE A 151 -1.07 3.08 12.38
CA PHE A 151 0.21 2.63 11.85
C PHE A 151 0.21 1.11 11.75
N ARG A 152 -0.20 0.59 10.60
CA ARG A 152 -0.20 -0.85 10.32
C ARG A 152 1.21 -1.41 10.13
N TYR A 153 1.34 -2.72 10.24
CA TYR A 153 2.52 -3.43 9.78
C TYR A 153 2.77 -3.13 8.30
N CYS A 154 3.92 -2.54 8.00
CA CYS A 154 4.31 -2.03 6.69
C CYS A 154 5.75 -2.45 6.33
N PRO A 155 5.93 -3.68 5.81
CA PRO A 155 7.18 -4.14 5.22
C PRO A 155 7.33 -3.69 3.75
N HIS A 156 6.40 -2.86 3.25
CA HIS A 156 6.38 -2.46 1.85
C HIS A 156 7.58 -1.57 1.49
N VAL A 157 8.29 -1.90 0.40
CA VAL A 157 9.53 -1.22 -0.01
C VAL A 157 9.35 0.24 -0.42
N SER A 158 8.12 0.61 -0.81
CA SER A 158 7.74 2.00 -1.12
C SER A 158 7.00 2.69 0.03
N GLY A 159 6.90 2.06 1.20
CA GLY A 159 6.16 2.59 2.35
C GLY A 159 4.65 2.38 2.24
N CYS A 160 3.94 2.86 3.26
CA CYS A 160 2.49 2.80 3.37
C CYS A 160 1.92 4.17 3.71
N ARG A 161 0.67 4.42 3.31
CA ARG A 161 -0.11 5.59 3.75
C ARG A 161 -1.19 5.21 4.75
N ALA A 162 -1.41 6.08 5.73
CA ALA A 162 -2.57 6.03 6.62
C ALA A 162 -3.24 7.39 6.64
N ILE A 163 -4.58 7.39 6.63
CA ILE A 163 -5.41 8.59 6.74
C ILE A 163 -5.85 8.79 8.19
N GLY A 164 -6.01 10.05 8.57
CA GLY A 164 -6.61 10.45 9.83
C GLY A 164 -8.08 10.03 9.96
N THR A 165 -8.38 9.35 11.05
CA THR A 165 -9.74 8.97 11.48
C THR A 165 -10.18 9.75 12.71
N SER A 166 -11.48 9.73 12.97
CA SER A 166 -12.10 10.42 14.09
C SER A 166 -11.69 9.76 15.40
N GLN A 167 -11.54 10.60 16.43
CA GLN A 167 -11.30 10.14 17.80
C GLN A 167 -12.57 9.66 18.51
N TYR A 168 -13.75 9.99 17.96
CA TYR A 168 -15.04 9.68 18.56
C TYR A 168 -15.85 8.65 17.78
N ARG A 169 -15.55 8.49 16.47
CA ARG A 169 -16.28 7.60 15.57
C ARG A 169 -15.30 6.67 14.87
N GLU A 170 -15.30 5.41 15.30
CA GLU A 170 -14.41 4.40 14.74
C GLU A 170 -14.57 4.27 13.23
N GLY A 171 -13.45 4.23 12.50
CA GLY A 171 -13.41 4.08 11.04
C GLY A 171 -13.85 5.30 10.24
N MET A 172 -14.45 6.33 10.86
CA MET A 172 -14.83 7.56 10.16
C MET A 172 -13.60 8.43 9.90
N ARG A 173 -13.42 8.91 8.67
CA ARG A 173 -12.34 9.84 8.31
C ARG A 173 -12.60 11.20 8.97
N GLU A 174 -11.56 11.83 9.50
CA GLU A 174 -11.66 13.14 10.14
C GLU A 174 -10.97 14.19 9.28
N SER A 175 -11.66 15.29 9.00
CA SER A 175 -11.06 16.45 8.34
C SER A 175 -10.69 17.49 9.39
N ILE A 176 -9.51 18.06 9.26
CA ILE A 176 -9.03 19.13 10.12
C ILE A 176 -9.12 20.47 9.41
N TYR A 177 -9.23 21.56 10.18
CA TYR A 177 -9.21 22.91 9.63
C TYR A 177 -7.87 23.58 9.95
N VAL A 178 -7.17 24.04 8.91
CA VAL A 178 -6.00 24.91 9.03
C VAL A 178 -6.49 26.35 8.93
N GLY A 179 -6.13 27.15 9.94
CA GLY A 179 -6.59 28.55 10.06
C GLY A 179 -5.79 29.54 9.21
N ARG A 180 -5.84 30.82 9.58
CA ARG A 180 -5.18 31.93 8.86
C ARG A 180 -3.65 31.92 8.96
N GLN A 181 -3.09 31.22 9.94
CA GLN A 181 -1.64 31.07 10.05
C GLN A 181 -1.18 30.05 9.02
N ASN A 182 -0.30 30.48 8.12
CA ASN A 182 0.27 29.58 7.12
C ASN A 182 1.31 28.65 7.73
N ASP A 183 2.05 29.10 8.74
CA ASP A 183 2.99 28.25 9.47
C ASP A 183 2.25 27.33 10.43
N ILE A 184 2.51 26.03 10.30
CA ILE A 184 1.92 24.99 11.13
C ILE A 184 3.00 24.07 11.69
N LEU A 185 2.72 23.54 12.88
CA LEU A 185 3.46 22.49 13.55
C LEU A 185 2.61 21.23 13.53
N VAL A 186 3.09 20.21 12.85
CA VAL A 186 2.51 18.88 12.89
C VAL A 186 3.20 18.09 13.99
N SER A 187 2.44 17.63 14.97
CA SER A 187 2.93 16.79 16.06
C SER A 187 2.35 15.38 15.91
N ILE A 188 3.22 14.39 15.73
CA ILE A 188 2.83 12.98 15.61
C ILE A 188 3.29 12.27 16.87
N ALA A 189 2.34 11.74 17.64
CA ALA A 189 2.59 11.01 18.87
C ALA A 189 2.27 9.51 18.69
N ILE A 190 3.12 8.65 19.24
CA ILE A 190 2.98 7.19 19.24
C ILE A 190 3.12 6.63 20.66
N PRO A 191 2.65 5.40 20.93
CA PRO A 191 2.91 4.74 22.20
C PRO A 191 4.42 4.52 22.41
N GLU A 192 4.86 4.60 23.67
CA GLU A 192 6.28 4.60 24.07
C GLU A 192 7.00 3.29 23.73
N ASP A 193 6.27 2.18 23.65
CA ASP A 193 6.78 0.85 23.32
C ASP A 193 6.82 0.57 21.81
N LYS A 194 6.54 1.58 20.97
CA LYS A 194 6.50 1.47 19.51
C LYS A 194 7.56 2.37 18.87
N GLY A 195 7.83 2.15 17.59
CA GLY A 195 8.67 3.03 16.79
C GLY A 195 8.27 3.00 15.33
N VAL A 196 8.44 4.09 14.58
CA VAL A 196 7.99 4.23 13.19
C VAL A 196 8.87 5.20 12.41
N TRP A 197 9.11 4.93 11.13
CA TRP A 197 9.74 5.90 10.24
C TRP A 197 8.68 6.68 9.51
N ILE A 198 8.73 8.01 9.60
CA ILE A 198 7.84 8.93 8.90
C ILE A 198 8.60 9.53 7.73
N ASP A 199 8.01 9.49 6.54
CA ASP A 199 8.56 10.10 5.32
C ASP A 199 8.03 11.53 5.19
N TYR A 200 6.71 11.66 5.06
CA TYR A 200 6.06 12.97 4.98
C TYR A 200 4.64 12.93 5.49
N VAL A 201 4.12 14.11 5.79
CA VAL A 201 2.72 14.39 6.03
C VAL A 201 2.15 15.06 4.79
N LEU A 202 0.98 14.60 4.36
CA LEU A 202 0.25 15.16 3.23
C LEU A 202 -1.09 15.70 3.72
N LEU A 203 -1.31 17.00 3.54
CA LEU A 203 -2.61 17.63 3.77
C LEU A 203 -3.33 17.70 2.43
N VAL A 204 -4.41 16.93 2.30
CA VAL A 204 -5.18 16.83 1.07
C VAL A 204 -6.49 17.61 1.23
N PRO A 205 -6.74 18.66 0.42
CA PRO A 205 -8.01 19.35 0.43
C PRO A 205 -9.18 18.38 0.29
N ILE A 206 -10.28 18.60 1.02
CA ILE A 206 -11.44 17.70 1.01
C ILE A 206 -12.00 17.46 -0.41
N SER A 207 -11.90 18.45 -1.30
CA SER A 207 -12.35 18.38 -2.70
C SER A 207 -11.51 17.47 -3.58
N SER A 208 -10.28 17.20 -3.18
CA SER A 208 -9.26 16.51 -3.98
C SER A 208 -8.91 15.14 -3.40
N PHE A 209 -9.59 14.74 -2.31
CA PHE A 209 -9.40 13.44 -1.70
C PHE A 209 -10.05 12.33 -2.53
N SER A 210 -9.30 11.27 -2.75
CA SER A 210 -9.79 9.99 -3.27
C SER A 210 -9.21 8.84 -2.44
N PRO A 211 -9.96 7.75 -2.20
CA PRO A 211 -9.42 6.57 -1.52
C PRO A 211 -8.15 6.01 -2.18
N SER A 212 -8.01 6.14 -3.50
CA SER A 212 -6.83 5.69 -4.25
C SER A 212 -5.53 6.40 -3.85
N LEU A 213 -5.60 7.52 -3.10
CA LEU A 213 -4.44 8.18 -2.52
C LEU A 213 -3.73 7.32 -1.47
N LEU A 214 -4.39 6.30 -0.93
CA LEU A 214 -3.86 5.38 0.07
C LEU A 214 -3.19 4.15 -0.54
N ASP A 215 -3.30 3.99 -1.85
CA ASP A 215 -2.75 2.87 -2.62
C ASP A 215 -1.56 3.33 -3.46
N VAL A 216 -0.58 2.44 -3.59
CA VAL A 216 0.55 2.67 -4.51
C VAL A 216 0.01 2.76 -5.93
N LYS A 217 0.62 3.62 -6.75
CA LYS A 217 0.27 3.72 -8.17
C LYS A 217 0.44 2.33 -8.82
N PRO A 218 -0.53 1.91 -9.63
CA PRO A 218 -0.34 0.76 -10.51
C PRO A 218 0.91 0.95 -11.36
N ILE A 219 1.60 -0.15 -11.66
CA ILE A 219 2.72 -0.12 -12.58
C ILE A 219 2.18 0.19 -13.98
N ASP A 220 2.77 1.18 -14.63
CA ASP A 220 2.47 1.46 -16.03
C ASP A 220 3.18 0.44 -16.91
N ILE A 221 2.41 -0.50 -17.44
CA ILE A 221 2.86 -1.54 -18.39
C ILE A 221 2.45 -1.20 -19.83
N THR A 222 2.04 0.05 -20.10
CA THR A 222 1.53 0.46 -21.42
C THR A 222 2.59 0.29 -22.50
N GLN A 223 3.85 0.57 -22.20
CA GLN A 223 4.93 0.39 -23.18
C GLN A 223 5.16 -1.09 -23.51
N ASP A 224 5.17 -1.96 -22.50
CA ASP A 224 5.27 -3.41 -22.69
C ASP A 224 4.09 -3.92 -23.53
N PHE A 225 2.88 -3.40 -23.26
CA PHE A 225 1.69 -3.68 -24.04
C PHE A 225 1.80 -3.24 -25.50
N ILE A 226 2.28 -2.02 -25.77
CA ILE A 226 2.46 -1.52 -27.15
C ILE A 226 3.53 -2.34 -27.89
N GLN A 227 4.63 -2.68 -27.23
CA GLN A 227 5.72 -3.42 -27.86
C GLN A 227 5.32 -4.87 -28.18
N ASP A 228 4.70 -5.58 -27.23
CA ASP A 228 4.39 -7.00 -27.40
C ASP A 228 3.07 -7.21 -28.19
N PHE A 229 2.07 -6.36 -27.96
CA PHE A 229 0.75 -6.49 -28.56
C PHE A 229 0.48 -5.55 -29.74
N GLY A 230 0.95 -4.30 -29.64
CA GLY A 230 0.76 -3.28 -30.68
C GLY A 230 1.48 -3.62 -31.99
N GLN A 231 2.64 -4.28 -31.95
CA GLN A 231 3.34 -4.76 -33.15
C GLN A 231 2.54 -5.81 -33.95
N ARG A 232 1.58 -6.49 -33.30
CA ARG A 232 0.74 -7.51 -33.94
C ARG A 232 -0.64 -6.97 -34.32
N SER A 233 -0.79 -5.64 -34.42
CA SER A 233 -2.06 -4.95 -34.65
C SER A 233 -3.17 -5.41 -33.70
N PHE A 234 -2.80 -5.79 -32.46
CA PHE A 234 -3.72 -6.28 -31.43
C PHE A 234 -4.44 -7.60 -31.80
N PHE A 235 -3.94 -8.36 -32.78
CA PHE A 235 -4.49 -9.67 -33.13
C PHE A 235 -4.06 -10.75 -32.13
N LEU A 236 -5.03 -11.55 -31.71
CA LEU A 236 -4.83 -12.73 -30.87
C LEU A 236 -4.72 -13.97 -31.76
N LYS A 237 -3.65 -14.74 -31.59
CA LYS A 237 -3.41 -16.04 -32.23
C LYS A 237 -3.03 -17.05 -31.15
N GLU A 238 -2.99 -18.34 -31.47
CA GLU A 238 -2.54 -19.38 -30.53
C GLU A 238 -1.11 -19.13 -30.00
N SER A 239 -0.26 -18.50 -30.81
CA SER A 239 1.11 -18.11 -30.46
C SER A 239 1.23 -16.75 -29.74
N THR A 240 0.11 -16.17 -29.26
CA THR A 240 0.12 -14.92 -28.52
C THR A 240 0.71 -15.13 -27.12
N SER A 241 1.54 -14.18 -26.66
CA SER A 241 2.13 -14.25 -25.33
C SER A 241 1.05 -14.24 -24.24
N GLN A 242 1.33 -14.88 -23.11
CA GLN A 242 0.43 -14.87 -21.96
C GLN A 242 0.18 -13.45 -21.42
N PHE A 243 1.16 -12.56 -21.57
CA PHE A 243 1.03 -11.16 -21.20
C PHE A 243 0.01 -10.43 -22.10
N CYS A 244 0.08 -10.61 -23.42
CA CYS A 244 -0.88 -10.05 -24.36
C CYS A 244 -2.30 -10.58 -24.16
N LEU A 245 -2.46 -11.90 -23.97
CA LEU A 245 -3.75 -12.52 -23.69
C LEU A 245 -4.42 -11.89 -22.47
N ARG A 246 -3.68 -11.74 -21.35
CA ARG A 246 -4.23 -11.13 -20.14
C ARG A 246 -4.53 -9.66 -20.30
N SER A 247 -3.63 -8.92 -20.95
CA SER A 247 -3.82 -7.49 -21.15
C SER A 247 -5.08 -7.23 -21.97
N ALA A 248 -5.30 -8.00 -23.03
CA ALA A 248 -6.52 -7.95 -23.83
C ALA A 248 -7.76 -8.35 -23.01
N PHE A 249 -7.68 -9.39 -22.17
CA PHE A 249 -8.78 -9.77 -21.28
C PHE A 249 -9.13 -8.67 -20.26
N ILE A 250 -8.14 -8.09 -19.58
CA ILE A 250 -8.34 -7.01 -18.59
C ILE A 250 -8.96 -5.77 -19.25
N LEU A 251 -8.44 -5.37 -20.41
CA LEU A 251 -8.95 -4.22 -21.15
C LEU A 251 -10.39 -4.41 -21.60
N THR A 252 -10.70 -5.57 -22.21
CA THR A 252 -12.06 -5.88 -22.68
C THR A 252 -13.04 -6.00 -21.52
N THR A 253 -12.66 -6.66 -20.42
CA THR A 253 -13.49 -6.79 -19.21
C THR A 253 -13.76 -5.43 -18.57
N ARG A 254 -12.76 -4.54 -18.49
CA ARG A 254 -12.96 -3.17 -18.00
C ARG A 254 -13.89 -2.37 -18.91
N PHE A 255 -13.69 -2.46 -20.23
CA PHE A 255 -14.52 -1.76 -21.20
C PHE A 255 -15.99 -2.21 -21.11
N ASN A 256 -16.22 -3.51 -20.94
CA ASN A 256 -17.55 -4.09 -20.84
C ASN A 256 -18.17 -4.03 -19.44
N GLY A 257 -17.46 -3.51 -18.43
CA GLY A 257 -17.92 -3.51 -17.04
C GLY A 257 -18.05 -4.90 -16.41
N GLY A 258 -17.38 -5.91 -16.97
CA GLY A 258 -17.47 -7.31 -16.57
C GLY A 258 -17.23 -8.27 -17.73
N ALA A 259 -17.32 -9.57 -17.43
CA ALA A 259 -17.35 -10.61 -18.46
C ALA A 259 -18.74 -10.62 -19.12
N LEU A 260 -18.77 -10.74 -20.45
CA LEU A 260 -20.01 -10.91 -21.19
C LEU A 260 -20.47 -12.37 -21.14
N SER A 261 -21.79 -12.60 -21.20
CA SER A 261 -22.36 -13.94 -21.32
C SER A 261 -22.03 -14.53 -22.69
N CYS A 262 -21.62 -15.81 -22.72
CA CYS A 262 -21.51 -16.55 -23.97
C CYS A 262 -22.91 -16.70 -24.60
N ASN A 263 -23.08 -16.28 -25.86
CA ASN A 263 -24.35 -16.46 -26.56
C ASN A 263 -24.24 -17.49 -27.70
N CYS A 264 -23.78 -18.70 -27.37
CA CYS A 264 -23.65 -19.78 -28.35
C CYS A 264 -25.02 -20.30 -28.81
N ASP A 265 -25.22 -20.35 -30.12
CA ASP A 265 -26.43 -20.91 -30.72
C ASP A 265 -26.54 -22.40 -30.38
N SER A 266 -27.58 -22.76 -29.63
CA SER A 266 -27.83 -24.13 -29.18
C SER A 266 -28.08 -25.13 -30.31
N LEU A 267 -28.44 -24.65 -31.50
CA LEU A 267 -28.64 -25.49 -32.69
C LEU A 267 -27.33 -25.73 -33.47
N ARG A 268 -26.29 -24.91 -33.24
CA ARG A 268 -25.06 -24.91 -34.03
C ARG A 268 -23.79 -25.17 -33.21
N ALA A 269 -23.86 -25.08 -31.89
CA ALA A 269 -22.74 -25.34 -30.99
C ALA A 269 -22.90 -26.65 -30.22
N ILE A 270 -21.78 -27.35 -29.99
CA ILE A 270 -21.71 -28.59 -29.20
C ILE A 270 -22.05 -28.32 -27.71
N LYS A 271 -21.80 -27.10 -27.23
CA LYS A 271 -22.05 -26.68 -25.84
C LYS A 271 -22.64 -25.28 -25.82
N THR A 272 -23.47 -25.00 -24.81
CA THR A 272 -24.03 -23.67 -24.52
C THR A 272 -23.00 -22.70 -23.93
N GLY A 273 -21.87 -23.21 -23.43
CA GLY A 273 -20.75 -22.40 -22.96
C GLY A 273 -19.68 -22.20 -24.04
N CYS A 274 -19.13 -20.99 -24.12
CA CYS A 274 -17.93 -20.68 -24.88
C CYS A 274 -16.66 -21.03 -24.10
N GLN A 275 -15.53 -21.11 -24.79
CA GLN A 275 -14.27 -21.53 -24.19
C GLN A 275 -13.81 -20.54 -23.09
N PRO A 276 -13.54 -20.98 -21.85
CA PRO A 276 -13.10 -20.09 -20.77
C PRO A 276 -11.79 -19.39 -21.15
N PHE A 277 -11.69 -18.09 -20.88
CA PHE A 277 -10.52 -17.24 -21.18
C PHE A 277 -10.18 -17.08 -22.67
N ALA A 278 -11.01 -17.58 -23.60
CA ALA A 278 -10.96 -17.15 -24.99
C ALA A 278 -11.45 -15.71 -25.10
N ILE A 279 -10.77 -14.90 -25.89
CA ILE A 279 -11.16 -13.51 -26.17
C ILE A 279 -11.93 -13.53 -27.49
N GLY A 280 -13.25 -13.34 -27.37
CA GLY A 280 -14.22 -13.58 -28.46
C GLY A 280 -15.10 -14.79 -28.17
N GLU A 281 -16.30 -14.82 -28.74
CA GLU A 281 -17.27 -15.92 -28.59
C GLU A 281 -16.84 -17.15 -29.42
N LEU A 282 -15.75 -17.82 -29.03
CA LEU A 282 -15.40 -19.11 -29.61
C LEU A 282 -16.32 -20.20 -29.03
N CYS A 283 -17.48 -20.35 -29.68
CA CYS A 283 -18.36 -21.49 -29.53
C CYS A 283 -17.76 -22.70 -30.22
N VAL A 284 -17.82 -23.87 -29.57
CA VAL A 284 -17.33 -25.11 -30.18
C VAL A 284 -18.39 -25.61 -31.16
N CYS A 285 -18.09 -25.60 -32.45
CA CYS A 285 -18.99 -26.10 -33.50
C CYS A 285 -18.67 -27.57 -33.84
N PRO A 286 -19.67 -28.36 -34.29
CA PRO A 286 -19.42 -29.68 -34.89
C PRO A 286 -18.52 -29.55 -36.15
N THR A 287 -17.60 -30.49 -36.32
CA THR A 287 -16.76 -30.63 -37.53
C THR A 287 -17.57 -31.18 -38.70
#